data_AF-A0A8X7SAV3-F1
#
_entry.id   AF-A0A8X7SAV3-F1
#
_cell.length_a   1.000
_cell.length_b   1.000
_cell.length_c   1.000
_cell.angle_alpha   90.00
_cell.angle_beta   90.00
_cell.angle_gamma   90.00
#
_symmetry.space_group_name_H-M   'P 1'
#
loop_
_entity.id
_entity.type
_entity.pdbx_description
1 polymer ?
#
loop_
_entity_poly.entity_id
_entity_poly.type
_entity_poly.pdbx_seq_one_letter_code
_entity_poly.pdbx_strand_id
1 'polypeptide(L)'
;MLFTQLLVPLVSTFRYDGDEVNMMIAKSEAKILHEKMEAKDYNDGDLIRILTTRSKAQISATLNHFKTKKYFEKVLRQAINKMGTDEWALTRVVTTRAEFDMERIKEEYLRRNSVPLDRAIAKDTHGDYEDILLALIGHGHA
;
A
#
# COMPACT_ATOMS: atom_id res chain seq x y z
N MET A 1 14.52 19.43 -19.68
CA MET A 1 13.78 20.28 -18.72
C MET A 1 13.25 19.50 -17.51
N LEU A 2 12.83 18.23 -17.65
CA LEU A 2 12.39 17.35 -16.54
C LEU A 2 13.39 17.22 -15.38
N PHE A 3 14.67 17.00 -15.69
CA PHE A 3 15.70 16.77 -14.67
C PHE A 3 15.93 17.97 -13.73
N THR A 4 15.90 19.21 -14.25
CA THR A 4 16.11 20.41 -13.42
C THR A 4 14.95 20.68 -12.49
N GLN A 5 13.71 20.39 -12.91
CA GLN A 5 12.52 20.63 -12.09
C GLN A 5 12.40 19.70 -10.88
N LEU A 6 12.93 18.48 -10.97
CA LEU A 6 12.97 17.56 -9.82
C LEU A 6 14.25 17.75 -8.99
N LEU A 7 15.43 17.80 -9.64
CA LEU A 7 16.70 17.80 -8.95
C LEU A 7 16.98 19.10 -8.21
N VAL A 8 16.67 20.27 -8.79
CA VAL A 8 16.95 21.57 -8.14
C VAL A 8 16.21 21.69 -6.80
N PRO A 9 14.89 21.41 -6.71
CA PRO A 9 14.22 21.39 -5.41
C PRO A 9 14.77 20.28 -4.49
N LEU A 10 15.10 19.11 -5.01
CA LEU A 10 15.59 17.99 -4.18
C LEU A 10 16.90 18.31 -3.45
N VAL A 11 17.80 19.07 -4.10
CA VAL A 11 19.10 19.46 -3.52
C VAL A 11 19.05 20.79 -2.78
N SER A 12 18.00 21.60 -3.00
CA SER A 12 17.88 22.94 -2.40
C SER A 12 16.98 22.98 -1.16
N THR A 13 16.13 21.97 -0.93
CA THR A 13 15.20 21.97 0.20
C THR A 13 15.83 21.43 1.48
N PHE A 14 15.82 22.25 2.53
CA PHE A 14 16.01 21.79 3.91
C PHE A 14 14.71 21.12 4.36
N ARG A 15 14.61 19.80 4.20
CA ARG A 15 13.44 19.05 4.66
C ARG A 15 13.36 19.10 6.17
N TYR A 16 12.17 19.39 6.68
CA TYR A 16 11.86 19.17 8.08
C TYR A 16 12.05 17.68 8.41
N ASP A 17 12.84 17.38 9.44
CA ASP A 17 13.22 15.99 9.82
C ASP A 17 12.47 15.52 11.08
N GLY A 18 11.40 16.22 11.49
CA GLY A 18 10.55 15.78 12.59
C GLY A 18 9.56 14.68 12.18
N ASP A 19 9.11 13.92 13.17
CA ASP A 19 8.24 12.75 13.02
C ASP A 19 6.74 13.08 12.95
N GLU A 20 6.38 14.36 12.92
CA GLU A 20 5.00 14.82 12.83
C GLU A 20 4.38 14.39 11.49
N VAL A 21 3.32 13.59 11.56
CA VAL A 21 2.61 13.08 10.39
C VAL A 21 1.15 13.54 10.42
N ASN A 22 0.72 14.22 9.37
CA ASN A 22 -0.68 14.54 9.13
C ASN A 22 -1.31 13.50 8.18
N MET A 23 -2.11 12.59 8.76
CA MET A 23 -2.75 11.50 8.02
C MET A 23 -3.80 11.99 7.00
N MET A 24 -4.48 13.11 7.27
CA MET A 24 -5.44 13.70 6.31
C MET A 24 -4.72 14.19 5.06
N ILE A 25 -3.60 14.90 5.24
CA ILE A 25 -2.75 15.34 4.13
C ILE A 25 -2.21 14.12 3.39
N ALA A 26 -1.68 13.13 4.11
CA ALA A 26 -1.11 11.92 3.51
C ALA A 26 -2.11 11.20 2.60
N LYS A 27 -3.37 11.08 3.04
CA LYS A 27 -4.46 10.49 2.26
C LYS A 27 -4.80 11.31 1.02
N SER A 28 -4.89 12.64 1.15
CA SER A 28 -5.17 13.53 -0.01
C SER A 28 -4.03 13.52 -1.04
N GLU A 29 -2.78 13.55 -0.58
CA GLU A 29 -1.60 13.55 -1.44
C GLU A 29 -1.42 12.21 -2.14
N ALA A 30 -1.71 11.10 -1.47
CA ALA A 30 -1.74 9.78 -2.11
C ALA A 30 -2.73 9.71 -3.27
N LYS A 31 -3.90 10.37 -3.13
CA LYS A 31 -4.90 10.45 -4.21
C LYS A 31 -4.36 11.26 -5.40
N ILE A 32 -3.72 12.40 -5.13
CA ILE A 32 -3.07 13.21 -6.18
C ILE A 32 -2.00 12.38 -6.89
N LEU A 33 -1.11 11.72 -6.15
CA LEU A 33 -0.08 10.85 -6.73
C LEU A 33 -0.70 9.75 -7.61
N HIS A 34 -1.83 9.17 -7.20
CA HIS A 34 -2.57 8.21 -8.03
C HIS A 34 -3.03 8.79 -9.35
N GLU A 35 -3.75 9.92 -9.30
CA GLU A 35 -4.30 10.58 -10.48
C GLU A 35 -3.18 10.96 -11.46
N LYS A 36 -2.07 11.51 -10.97
CA LYS A 36 -0.94 11.92 -11.81
C LYS A 36 -0.17 10.74 -12.41
N MET A 37 0.03 9.66 -11.65
CA MET A 37 0.67 8.46 -12.18
C MET A 37 -0.20 7.72 -13.20
N GLU A 38 -1.52 7.65 -13.01
CA GLU A 38 -2.44 7.07 -14.00
C GLU A 38 -2.50 7.91 -15.28
N ALA A 39 -2.46 9.25 -15.16
CA ALA A 39 -2.38 10.17 -16.29
C ALA A 39 -1.00 10.22 -16.97
N LYS A 40 0.03 9.57 -16.40
CA LYS A 40 1.45 9.66 -16.80
C LYS A 40 1.99 11.09 -16.81
N ASP A 41 1.41 11.96 -15.98
CA ASP A 41 1.79 13.37 -15.84
C ASP A 41 2.84 13.53 -14.73
N TYR A 42 4.06 13.13 -15.04
CA TYR A 42 5.18 13.17 -14.09
C TYR A 42 5.76 14.57 -13.86
N ASN A 43 5.31 15.56 -14.63
CA ASN A 43 5.77 16.95 -14.55
C ASN A 43 4.87 17.83 -13.68
N ASP A 44 3.84 17.23 -13.09
CA ASP A 44 2.88 17.94 -12.28
C ASP A 44 3.53 18.60 -11.06
N GLY A 45 3.17 19.85 -10.83
CA GLY A 45 3.71 20.65 -9.73
C GLY A 45 3.40 20.07 -8.36
N ASP A 46 2.24 19.44 -8.16
CA ASP A 46 1.91 18.81 -6.89
C ASP A 46 2.71 17.53 -6.66
N LEU A 47 2.94 16.72 -7.71
CA LEU A 47 3.81 15.55 -7.61
C LEU A 47 5.23 15.95 -7.21
N ILE A 48 5.80 16.95 -7.87
CA ILE A 48 7.14 17.48 -7.53
C ILE A 48 7.15 18.04 -6.11
N ARG A 49 6.14 18.84 -5.73
CA ARG A 49 6.02 19.44 -4.40
C ARG A 49 5.99 18.37 -3.31
N ILE A 50 5.16 17.34 -3.46
CA ILE A 50 5.03 16.26 -2.46
C ILE A 50 6.39 15.58 -2.24
N LEU A 51 7.11 15.24 -3.32
CA LEU A 51 8.37 14.50 -3.23
C LEU A 51 9.54 15.34 -2.71
N THR A 52 9.52 16.66 -2.92
CA THR A 52 10.66 17.55 -2.66
C THR A 52 10.52 18.36 -1.38
N THR A 53 9.29 18.60 -0.90
CA THR A 53 9.03 19.52 0.24
C THR A 53 8.53 18.84 1.50
N ARG A 54 8.00 17.61 1.43
CA ARG A 54 7.48 16.90 2.61
C ARG A 54 8.62 16.26 3.42
N SER A 55 8.41 16.14 4.74
CA SER A 55 9.31 15.40 5.63
C SER A 55 9.37 13.93 5.24
N LYS A 56 10.44 13.22 5.62
CA LYS A 56 10.56 11.77 5.33
C LYS A 56 9.40 10.98 5.93
N ALA A 57 9.02 11.29 7.17
CA ALA A 57 7.90 10.67 7.87
C ALA A 57 6.58 10.89 7.11
N GLN A 58 6.31 12.12 6.68
CA GLN A 58 5.11 12.45 5.91
C GLN A 58 5.10 11.78 4.53
N ILE A 59 6.23 11.76 3.80
CA ILE A 59 6.34 11.05 2.52
C ILE A 59 6.07 9.56 2.72
N SER A 60 6.63 8.95 3.76
CA SER A 60 6.39 7.54 4.08
C SER A 60 4.89 7.27 4.32
N ALA A 61 4.21 8.13 5.09
CA ALA A 61 2.77 8.05 5.32
C ALA A 61 1.96 8.21 4.02
N THR A 62 2.29 9.22 3.19
CA THR A 62 1.67 9.44 1.88
C THR A 62 1.86 8.23 0.96
N LEU A 63 3.07 7.67 0.89
CA LEU A 63 3.37 6.49 0.08
C LEU A 63 2.66 5.23 0.59
N ASN A 64 2.45 5.11 1.91
CA ASN A 64 1.67 4.01 2.47
C ASN A 64 0.18 4.11 2.13
N HIS A 65 -0.37 5.32 1.99
CA HIS A 65 -1.71 5.54 1.44
C HIS A 65 -1.76 5.39 -0.09
N PHE A 66 -0.65 5.68 -0.78
CA PHE A 66 -0.49 5.48 -2.22
C PHE A 66 -0.37 4.00 -2.60
N LYS A 67 -0.04 3.09 -1.67
CA LYS A 67 -0.11 1.66 -2.00
C LYS A 67 -1.56 1.29 -2.27
N THR A 68 -1.89 1.11 -3.56
CA THR A 68 -3.25 0.75 -3.99
C THR A 68 -3.66 -0.61 -3.46
N LYS A 69 -4.97 -0.81 -3.30
CA LYS A 69 -5.57 -2.14 -3.19
C LYS A 69 -5.12 -3.11 -4.30
N LYS A 70 -4.84 -2.60 -5.52
CA LYS A 70 -4.29 -3.39 -6.65
C LYS A 70 -2.88 -3.91 -6.36
N TYR A 71 -2.05 -3.13 -5.65
CA TYR A 71 -0.70 -3.55 -5.24
C TYR A 71 -0.77 -4.66 -4.21
N PHE A 72 -1.54 -4.46 -3.13
CA PHE A 72 -1.68 -5.46 -2.08
C PHE A 72 -2.34 -6.75 -2.57
N GLU A 73 -3.37 -6.65 -3.40
CA GLU A 73 -3.95 -7.79 -4.10
C GLU A 73 -2.88 -8.57 -4.86
N LYS A 74 -2.06 -7.88 -5.66
CA LYS A 74 -1.03 -8.54 -6.47
C LYS A 74 0.00 -9.24 -5.59
N VAL A 75 0.40 -8.63 -4.47
CA VAL A 75 1.32 -9.23 -3.51
C VAL A 75 0.70 -10.48 -2.88
N LEU A 76 -0.54 -10.42 -2.40
CA LEU A 76 -1.25 -11.57 -1.83
C LEU A 76 -1.40 -12.70 -2.85
N ARG A 77 -1.81 -12.37 -4.08
CA ARG A 77 -1.94 -13.34 -5.16
C ARG A 77 -0.62 -14.03 -5.48
N GLN A 78 0.47 -13.27 -5.50
CA GLN A 78 1.80 -13.82 -5.73
C GLN A 78 2.35 -14.59 -4.53
N ALA A 79 1.89 -14.30 -3.32
CA ALA A 79 2.26 -15.03 -2.12
C ALA A 79 1.54 -16.38 -2.04
N ILE A 80 0.28 -16.46 -2.47
CA ILE A 80 -0.56 -17.67 -2.39
C ILE A 80 -0.44 -18.57 -3.64
N ASN A 81 -0.31 -18.03 -4.85
CA ASN A 81 -0.38 -18.83 -6.08
C ASN A 81 0.98 -19.38 -6.58
N LYS A 82 2.00 -19.53 -5.72
CA LYS A 82 3.29 -20.12 -6.09
C LYS A 82 3.35 -21.60 -5.66
N MET A 83 4.38 -22.34 -6.10
CA MET A 83 4.68 -23.66 -5.51
C MET A 83 5.13 -23.44 -4.06
N GLY A 84 4.16 -23.35 -3.15
CA GLY A 84 4.33 -22.94 -1.76
C GLY A 84 3.93 -21.48 -1.51
N THR A 85 3.69 -21.17 -0.23
CA THR A 85 3.25 -19.84 0.22
C THR A 85 4.46 -18.97 0.60
N ASP A 86 4.50 -17.73 0.09
CA ASP A 86 5.41 -16.70 0.63
C ASP A 86 4.83 -16.14 1.93
N GLU A 87 5.04 -16.87 3.03
CA GLU A 87 4.49 -16.55 4.35
C GLU A 87 4.89 -15.15 4.83
N TRP A 88 6.11 -14.69 4.51
CA TRP A 88 6.56 -13.37 4.90
C TRP A 88 5.79 -12.27 4.18
N ALA A 89 5.59 -12.40 2.86
CA ALA A 89 4.80 -11.45 2.10
C ALA A 89 3.32 -11.47 2.53
N LEU A 90 2.75 -12.66 2.77
CA LEU A 90 1.39 -12.84 3.24
C LEU A 90 1.18 -12.20 4.61
N THR A 91 2.00 -12.59 5.61
CA THR A 91 1.97 -12.06 6.97
C THR A 91 2.08 -10.54 6.99
N ARG A 92 3.06 -9.99 6.25
CA ARG A 92 3.28 -8.55 6.20
C ARG A 92 2.06 -7.80 5.68
N VAL A 93 1.42 -8.28 4.61
CA VAL A 93 0.23 -7.59 4.07
C VAL A 93 -0.94 -7.73 5.03
N VAL A 94 -1.20 -8.92 5.56
CA VAL A 94 -2.33 -9.15 6.49
C VAL A 94 -2.19 -8.29 7.74
N THR A 95 -1.04 -8.36 8.43
CA THR A 95 -0.80 -7.61 9.68
C THR A 95 -0.80 -6.09 9.49
N THR A 96 -0.18 -5.57 8.42
CA THR A 96 -0.09 -4.11 8.24
C THR A 96 -1.36 -3.47 7.68
N ARG A 97 -2.27 -4.25 7.09
CA ARG A 97 -3.47 -3.74 6.42
C ARG A 97 -4.77 -4.08 7.12
N ALA A 98 -4.76 -5.00 8.09
CA ALA A 98 -5.92 -5.46 8.85
C ALA A 98 -6.81 -4.30 9.32
N GLU A 99 -6.22 -3.31 10.00
CA GLU A 99 -6.96 -2.18 10.59
C GLU A 99 -7.22 -1.02 9.61
N PHE A 100 -6.67 -1.05 8.39
CA PHE A 100 -6.64 0.11 7.50
C PHE A 100 -7.59 -0.02 6.32
N ASP A 101 -7.40 -1.03 5.47
CA ASP A 101 -8.11 -1.17 4.20
C ASP A 101 -8.27 -2.62 3.75
N MET A 102 -8.24 -3.56 4.70
CA MET A 102 -8.38 -4.99 4.43
C MET A 102 -9.63 -5.33 3.61
N GLU A 103 -10.79 -4.76 3.94
CA GLU A 103 -12.04 -4.96 3.17
C GLU A 103 -11.88 -4.60 1.68
N ARG A 104 -11.25 -3.45 1.40
CA ARG A 104 -11.03 -2.99 0.02
C ARG A 104 -10.02 -3.88 -0.70
N ILE A 105 -9.07 -4.47 0.02
CA ILE A 105 -8.11 -5.43 -0.53
C ILE A 105 -8.82 -6.77 -0.83
N LYS A 106 -9.68 -7.26 0.06
CA LYS A 106 -10.50 -8.47 -0.14
C LYS A 106 -11.39 -8.34 -1.38
N GLU A 107 -12.09 -7.21 -1.52
CA GLU A 107 -12.91 -6.91 -2.71
C GLU A 107 -12.07 -6.96 -4.00
N GLU A 108 -10.90 -6.31 -4.01
CA GLU A 108 -10.02 -6.29 -5.18
C GLU A 108 -9.44 -7.67 -5.48
N TYR A 109 -9.12 -8.46 -4.44
CA TYR A 109 -8.65 -9.83 -4.55
C TYR A 109 -9.71 -10.73 -5.19
N LEU A 110 -10.94 -10.70 -4.68
CA LEU A 110 -12.07 -11.44 -5.25
C LEU A 110 -12.30 -11.05 -6.72
N ARG A 111 -12.29 -9.75 -7.02
CA ARG A 111 -12.48 -9.21 -8.37
C ARG A 111 -11.43 -9.71 -9.37
N ARG A 112 -10.18 -9.92 -8.93
CA ARG A 112 -9.06 -10.32 -9.80
C ARG A 112 -8.79 -11.82 -9.87
N ASN A 113 -9.16 -12.56 -8.84
CA ASN A 113 -8.83 -13.99 -8.69
C ASN A 113 -10.04 -14.91 -8.78
N SER A 114 -11.26 -14.35 -8.74
CA SER A 114 -12.52 -15.11 -8.69
C SER A 114 -12.62 -16.08 -7.50
N VAL A 115 -11.77 -15.90 -6.48
CA VAL A 115 -11.74 -16.66 -5.24
C VAL A 115 -11.64 -15.67 -4.08
N PRO A 116 -12.47 -15.79 -3.02
CA PRO A 116 -12.34 -14.99 -1.81
C PRO A 116 -10.97 -15.15 -1.14
N LEU A 117 -10.45 -14.08 -0.53
CA LEU A 117 -9.11 -14.09 0.07
C LEU A 117 -9.00 -15.08 1.24
N ASP A 118 -10.02 -15.14 2.09
CA ASP A 118 -10.18 -16.10 3.19
C ASP A 118 -10.07 -17.54 2.69
N ARG A 119 -10.82 -17.88 1.64
CA ARG A 119 -10.75 -19.21 1.03
C ARG A 119 -9.37 -19.52 0.41
N ALA A 120 -8.70 -18.51 -0.13
CA ALA A 120 -7.37 -18.69 -0.69
C ALA A 120 -6.32 -18.94 0.40
N ILE A 121 -6.42 -18.26 1.55
CA ILE A 121 -5.55 -18.46 2.72
C ILE A 121 -5.79 -19.83 3.35
N ALA A 122 -7.05 -20.21 3.59
CA ALA A 122 -7.42 -21.50 4.19
C ALA A 122 -7.02 -22.72 3.32
N LYS A 123 -6.80 -22.51 2.02
CA LYS A 123 -6.33 -23.57 1.11
C LYS A 123 -4.82 -23.80 1.21
N ASP A 124 -4.06 -22.73 1.46
CA ASP A 124 -2.60 -22.71 1.28
C ASP A 124 -1.83 -22.67 2.61
N THR A 125 -2.51 -22.31 3.70
CA THR A 125 -1.96 -22.26 5.07
C THR A 125 -2.71 -23.24 5.97
N HIS A 126 -2.10 -23.63 7.09
CA HIS A 126 -2.66 -24.64 8.01
C HIS A 126 -2.33 -24.31 9.47
N GLY A 127 -3.16 -24.81 10.39
CA GLY A 127 -2.94 -24.73 11.85
C GLY A 127 -3.07 -23.31 12.40
N ASP A 128 -2.44 -23.04 13.55
CA ASP A 128 -2.58 -21.75 14.25
C ASP A 128 -2.22 -20.52 13.39
N TYR A 129 -1.34 -20.70 12.41
CA TYR A 129 -0.99 -19.64 11.48
C TYR A 129 -2.17 -19.27 10.56
N GLU A 130 -2.90 -20.26 10.04
CA GLU A 130 -4.13 -20.04 9.27
C GLU A 130 -5.16 -19.30 10.12
N ASP A 131 -5.40 -19.78 11.35
CA ASP A 131 -6.41 -19.23 12.25
C ASP A 131 -6.16 -17.75 12.55
N ILE A 132 -4.91 -17.38 12.84
CA ILE A 132 -4.53 -15.98 13.10
C ILE A 132 -4.73 -15.12 11.84
N LEU A 133 -4.32 -15.61 10.66
CA LEU A 133 -4.49 -14.86 9.42
C LEU A 133 -5.96 -14.63 9.10
N LEU A 134 -6.81 -15.65 9.25
CA LEU A 134 -8.25 -15.56 9.05
C LEU A 134 -8.89 -14.57 10.03
N ALA A 135 -8.52 -14.64 11.31
CA ALA A 135 -8.99 -13.68 12.31
C ALA A 135 -8.62 -12.23 11.97
N LEU A 136 -7.37 -11.98 11.54
CA LEU A 136 -6.88 -10.65 11.18
C LEU A 136 -7.57 -10.05 9.95
N ILE A 137 -8.07 -10.88 9.03
CA ILE A 137 -8.85 -10.40 7.87
C ILE A 137 -10.36 -10.31 8.15
N GLY A 138 -10.78 -10.51 9.40
CA GLY A 138 -12.17 -10.44 9.83
C GLY A 138 -12.98 -11.70 9.53
N HIS A 139 -12.33 -12.85 9.33
CA HIS A 139 -12.97 -14.15 9.21
C HIS A 139 -12.84 -14.89 10.54
N GLY A 140 -13.72 -14.58 11.48
CA GLY A 140 -13.81 -15.25 12.77
C GLY A 140 -15.16 -15.93 12.94
N HIS A 141 -15.16 -17.16 13.46
CA HIS A 141 -16.36 -17.79 14.00
C HIS A 141 -16.81 -16.98 15.23
N ALA A 142 -17.79 -16.09 15.04
CA ALA A 142 -18.56 -15.54 16.15
C ALA A 142 -19.51 -16.60 16.73
#